data_AF-A0A7I8D604-F1
#
_entry.id   AF-A0A7I8D604-F1
#
_cell.length_a   1.000
_cell.length_b   1.000
_cell.length_c   1.000
_cell.angle_alpha   90.00
_cell.angle_beta   90.00
_cell.angle_gamma   90.00
#
_symmetry.space_group_name_H-M   'P 1'
#
loop_
_entity.id
_entity.type
_entity.pdbx_description
1 polymer ?
#
loop_
_entity_poly.entity_id
_entity_poly.type
_entity_poly.pdbx_seq_one_letter_code
_entity_poly.pdbx_strand_id
1 'polypeptide(L)' 'MILRQLQTIVSKTNRKNLGWYQISLSDKNTASDLVNSLRSSGYEVRIETESAEWKIRFKR' A
#
# COMPACT_ATOMS: atom_id res chain seq x y z
N MET A 1 -4.55 22.32 -30.28
CA MET A 1 -4.39 20.87 -30.03
C MET A 1 -3.25 20.58 -29.03
N ILE A 2 -3.20 21.27 -27.88
CA ILE A 2 -2.15 21.09 -26.83
C ILE A 2 -2.75 20.84 -25.43
N LEU A 3 -4.03 21.19 -25.20
CA LEU A 3 -4.68 21.03 -23.89
C LEU A 3 -5.06 19.59 -23.50
N ARG A 4 -5.01 18.62 -24.41
CA ARG A 4 -5.47 17.24 -24.12
C ARG A 4 -4.42 16.35 -23.45
N GLN A 5 -3.12 16.67 -23.53
CA GLN A 5 -2.08 15.78 -23.00
C GLN A 5 -1.76 16.03 -21.51
N LEU A 6 -1.96 17.25 -21.01
CA LEU A 6 -1.72 17.56 -19.59
C LEU A 6 -2.69 16.81 -18.66
N GLN A 7 -3.95 16.64 -19.08
CA GLN A 7 -4.92 15.81 -18.34
C GLN A 7 -4.53 14.32 -18.30
N THR A 8 -3.80 13.81 -19.29
CA THR A 8 -3.36 12.40 -19.29
C THR A 8 -2.28 12.12 -18.26
N ILE A 9 -1.38 13.08 -17.99
CA ILE A 9 -0.33 12.92 -16.98
C ILE A 9 -0.92 13.04 -15.56
N VAL A 10 -1.84 13.99 -15.34
CA VAL A 10 -2.51 14.13 -14.05
C VAL A 10 -3.51 12.99 -13.79
N SER A 11 -4.07 12.37 -14.84
CA SER A 11 -4.92 11.17 -14.71
C SER A 11 -4.13 9.88 -14.47
N LYS A 12 -2.81 9.83 -14.76
CA LYS A 12 -1.96 8.70 -14.37
C LYS A 12 -1.61 8.70 -12.87
N THR A 13 -1.86 9.80 -12.17
CA THR A 13 -1.38 9.98 -10.79
C THR A 13 -2.51 10.17 -9.76
N ASN A 14 -3.76 10.39 -10.16
CA ASN A 14 -4.79 10.81 -9.18
C ASN A 14 -6.23 10.43 -9.53
N ARG A 15 -6.51 9.14 -9.68
CA ARG A 15 -7.89 8.60 -9.58
C ARG A 15 -7.95 7.55 -8.48
N LYS A 16 -8.16 8.05 -7.26
CA LYS A 16 -9.03 7.47 -6.23
C LYS A 16 -9.13 5.94 -6.25
N ASN A 17 -8.17 5.28 -5.62
CA ASN A 17 -8.52 4.12 -4.83
C ASN A 17 -8.21 4.52 -3.39
N LEU A 18 -9.24 4.73 -2.57
CA LEU A 18 -9.13 4.58 -1.10
C LEU A 18 -8.96 3.07 -0.83
N GLY A 19 -7.94 2.51 -1.44
CA GLY A 19 -7.68 1.10 -1.60
C GLY A 19 -6.47 0.76 -0.76
N TRP A 20 -6.52 -0.43 -0.16
CA TRP A 20 -5.43 -1.07 0.56
C TRP A 20 -4.04 -0.66 0.05
N TYR A 21 -3.28 0.04 0.88
CA TYR A 21 -1.83 0.20 0.73
C TYR A 21 -1.18 -1.16 0.85
N GLN A 22 -0.10 -1.42 0.12
CA GLN A 22 0.64 -2.68 0.18
C GLN A 22 2.12 -2.39 0.36
N ILE A 23 2.76 -3.13 1.25
CA ILE A 23 4.21 -3.16 1.45
C ILE A 23 4.67 -4.62 1.49
N SER A 24 5.77 -4.92 0.79
CA SER A 24 6.39 -6.25 0.79
C SER A 24 7.68 -6.18 1.60
N LEU A 25 7.88 -7.12 2.53
CA LEU A 25 9.06 -7.20 3.38
C LEU A 25 9.57 -8.64 3.40
N SER A 26 10.88 -8.84 3.23
CA SER A 26 11.49 -10.17 3.35
C SER A 26 11.86 -10.50 4.80
N ASP A 27 12.02 -9.48 5.65
CA ASP A 27 12.38 -9.64 7.06
C ASP A 27 11.13 -9.77 7.95
N LYS A 28 11.06 -10.91 8.65
CA LYS A 28 9.92 -11.27 9.52
C LYS A 28 9.77 -10.34 10.73
N ASN A 29 10.88 -9.87 11.31
CA ASN A 29 10.84 -9.05 12.52
C ASN A 29 10.31 -7.65 12.18
N THR A 30 10.82 -7.06 11.11
CA THR A 30 10.38 -5.77 10.56
C THR A 30 8.92 -5.83 10.13
N ALA A 31 8.50 -6.92 9.47
CA ALA A 31 7.10 -7.12 9.09
C ALA A 31 6.16 -7.14 10.32
N SER A 32 6.57 -7.82 11.39
CA SER A 32 5.78 -7.93 12.62
C SER A 32 5.67 -6.58 13.35
N ASP A 33 6.76 -5.83 13.43
CA ASP A 33 6.78 -4.50 14.06
C ASP A 33 5.91 -3.49 13.30
N LEU A 34 5.99 -3.51 11.97
CA LEU A 34 5.18 -2.64 11.10
C LEU A 34 3.68 -2.95 11.22
N VAL A 35 3.30 -4.23 11.25
CA VAL A 35 1.90 -4.64 11.47
C VAL A 35 1.38 -4.16 12.82
N ASN A 36 2.18 -4.29 13.88
CA ASN A 36 1.79 -3.84 15.22
C ASN A 36 1.59 -2.33 15.25
N SER A 37 2.53 -1.56 14.69
CA SER A 37 2.45 -0.10 14.59
C SER A 37 1.21 0.36 13.82
N LEU A 38 0.89 -0.30 12.70
CA LEU A 38 -0.29 -0.01 11.90
C LEU A 38 -1.60 -0.30 12.66
N ARG A 39 -1.69 -1.45 13.34
CA ARG A 39 -2.86 -1.80 14.16
C ARG A 39 -3.05 -0.84 15.33
N SER A 40 -1.97 -0.47 16.03
CA SER A 40 -2.02 0.52 17.12
C SER A 40 -2.46 1.89 16.63
N SER A 41 -2.17 2.23 15.38
CA SER A 41 -2.61 3.48 14.74
C SER A 41 -4.05 3.43 14.19
N GLY A 42 -4.75 2.30 14.37
CA GLY A 42 -6.15 2.12 13.95
C GLY A 42 -6.34 1.70 12.49
N TYR A 43 -5.29 1.19 11.83
CA TYR A 43 -5.40 0.70 10.45
C TYR A 43 -5.87 -0.76 10.42
N GLU A 44 -6.71 -1.09 9.43
CA GLU A 44 -7.06 -2.47 9.12
C GLU A 44 -5.91 -3.10 8.33
N VAL A 45 -5.33 -4.21 8.83
CA VAL A 45 -4.14 -4.84 8.26
C VAL A 45 -4.43 -6.29 7.86
N ARG A 46 -4.07 -6.66 6.63
CA ARG A 46 -4.07 -8.02 6.07
C ARG A 46 -2.64 -8.44 5.75
N ILE A 47 -2.30 -9.69 6.01
CA ILE A 47 -0.96 -10.22 5.82
C ILE A 47 -1.08 -11.45 4.92
N GLU A 48 -0.33 -11.45 3.83
CA GLU A 48 -0.20 -12.58 2.91
C GLU A 48 1.29 -12.96 2.88
N THR A 49 1.61 -14.21 3.23
CA THR A 49 2.99 -14.72 3.19
C THR A 49 3.12 -15.62 1.96
N GLU A 50 3.93 -15.21 0.99
CA GLU A 50 4.16 -15.97 -0.23
C GLU A 50 5.66 -16.12 -0.43
N SER A 51 6.15 -17.36 -0.51
CA SER A 51 7.53 -17.68 -0.91
C SER A 51 8.63 -16.88 -0.17
N ALA A 52 8.52 -16.79 1.17
CA ALA A 52 9.43 -16.05 2.06
C ALA A 52 9.35 -14.51 2.02
N GLU A 53 8.37 -13.94 1.29
CA GLU A 53 8.04 -12.52 1.36
C GLU A 53 6.72 -12.27 2.11
N TRP A 54 6.71 -11.25 2.95
CA TRP A 54 5.56 -10.77 3.71
C TRP A 54 4.92 -9.61 2.96
N LYS A 55 3.79 -9.87 2.29
CA LYS A 55 2.95 -8.85 1.68
C LYS A 55 1.96 -8.36 2.74
N ILE A 56 2.19 -7.16 3.26
CA ILE A 56 1.32 -6.52 4.24
C ILE A 56 0.47 -5.51 3.51
N ARG A 57 -0.85 -5.66 3.60
CA ARG A 57 -1.82 -4.72 3.06
C ARG A 57 -2.52 -3.99 4.19
N PHE A 58 -2.58 -2.66 4.14
CA PHE A 58 -3.22 -1.88 5.19
C PHE A 58 -4.07 -0.74 4.63
N LYS A 59 -5.14 -0.37 5.34
CA LYS A 59 -5.96 0.81 5.03
C LYS A 59 -6.41 1.46 6.34
N ARG A 60 -6.68 2.76 6.28
CA ARG A 60 -7.37 3.46 7.37
C ARG A 60 -8.88 3.34 7.17
#